data_AF-A0A0F9G9Z3-F1
#
_entry.id   AF-A0A0F9G9Z3-F1
#
_cell.length_a   1.000
_cell.length_b   1.000
_cell.length_c   1.000
_cell.angle_alpha   90.00
_cell.angle_beta   90.00
_cell.angle_gamma   90.00
#
_symmetry.space_group_name_H-M   'P 1'
#
loop_
_entity.id
_entity.type
_entity.pdbx_description
1 polymer ?
#
loop_
_entity_poly.entity_id
_entity_poly.type
_entity_poly.pdbx_seq_one_letter_code
_entity_poly.pdbx_strand_id
1 'polypeptide(L)'
;MELELTFYGCLCATAIFAINDVIADSSDFGSQEDEAFDKVEDYACGNMRFTRVDSTPEILKKYKITEDNYNTIADKLTEGLSFGCCGWCV
;
A
#
# COMPACT_ATOMS: atom_id res chain seq x y z
N MET A 1 19.21 -0.25 0.97
CA MET A 1 18.00 -0.66 0.24
C MET A 1 17.72 0.43 -0.78
N GLU A 2 17.44 0.02 -2.00
CA GLU A 2 16.94 0.89 -3.06
C GLU A 2 15.42 0.73 -3.12
N LEU A 3 14.69 1.83 -2.97
CA LEU A 3 13.23 1.86 -2.94
C LEU A 3 12.75 2.91 -3.93
N GLU A 4 12.04 2.47 -4.95
CA GLU A 4 11.26 3.33 -5.83
C GLU A 4 9.79 3.17 -5.46
N LEU A 5 9.19 4.23 -4.91
CA LEU A 5 7.79 4.21 -4.48
C LEU A 5 7.13 5.52 -4.88
N THR A 6 6.15 5.42 -5.77
CA THR A 6 5.29 6.54 -6.20
C THR A 6 3.85 6.08 -6.16
N PHE A 7 2.95 6.92 -5.64
CA PHE A 7 1.51 6.65 -5.61
C PHE A 7 0.84 7.29 -6.83
N TYR A 8 -0.25 6.69 -7.32
CA TYR A 8 -1.07 7.33 -8.33
C TYR A 8 -1.74 8.59 -7.77
N GLY A 9 -2.05 9.56 -8.64
CA GLY A 9 -2.79 10.76 -8.26
C GLY A 9 -4.20 10.46 -7.71
N CYS A 10 -4.78 9.33 -8.11
CA CYS A 10 -5.85 8.66 -7.37
C CYS A 10 -5.20 7.61 -6.45
N LEU A 11 -5.06 7.96 -5.17
CA LEU A 11 -4.15 7.34 -4.18
C LEU A 11 -4.52 5.91 -3.73
N CYS A 12 -5.31 5.18 -4.51
CA CYS A 12 -5.75 3.80 -4.22
C CYS A 12 -4.72 2.74 -4.63
N ALA A 13 -3.61 3.13 -5.26
CA ALA A 13 -2.60 2.21 -5.75
C ALA A 13 -1.24 2.88 -5.91
N THR A 14 -0.20 2.07 -5.99
CA THR A 14 1.16 2.50 -6.33
C THR A 14 1.32 2.57 -7.86
N ALA A 15 1.85 3.70 -8.35
CA ALA A 15 2.21 3.89 -9.75
C ALA A 15 3.53 3.19 -10.09
N ILE A 16 4.49 3.31 -9.18
CA ILE A 16 5.78 2.62 -9.24
C ILE A 16 6.01 2.06 -7.85
N PHE A 17 6.28 0.76 -7.76
CA PHE A 17 6.74 0.15 -6.53
C PHE A 17 7.79 -0.92 -6.86
N ALA A 18 9.05 -0.61 -6.55
CA ALA A 18 10.17 -1.53 -6.73
C ALA A 18 11.12 -1.46 -5.54
N ILE A 19 11.62 -2.63 -5.13
CA ILE A 19 12.57 -2.78 -4.03
C ILE A 19 13.77 -3.55 -4.56
N ASN A 20 14.96 -2.91 -4.54
CA ASN A 20 16.20 -3.48 -5.07
C ASN A 20 16.00 -4.09 -6.49
N ASP A 21 15.45 -3.31 -7.42
CA ASP A 21 15.13 -3.68 -8.81
C ASP A 21 14.04 -4.76 -9.01
N VAL A 22 13.41 -5.21 -7.93
CA VAL A 22 12.29 -6.16 -7.99
C VAL A 22 10.98 -5.39 -7.92
N ILE A 23 10.13 -5.54 -8.94
CA ILE A 23 8.76 -5.01 -8.91
C ILE A 23 8.02 -5.62 -7.71
N ALA A 24 7.52 -4.76 -6.85
CA ALA A 24 6.88 -5.12 -5.60
C ALA A 24 5.37 -4.86 -5.68
N ASP A 25 4.62 -5.63 -4.90
CA ASP A 25 3.18 -5.50 -4.77
C ASP A 25 2.85 -5.12 -3.32
N SER A 26 1.96 -4.16 -3.12
CA SER A 26 1.54 -3.74 -1.77
C SER A 26 0.86 -4.87 -1.00
N SER A 27 0.30 -5.86 -1.69
CA SER A 27 -0.29 -7.06 -1.07
C SER A 27 0.71 -7.93 -0.31
N ASP A 28 2.02 -7.84 -0.63
CA ASP A 28 3.08 -8.51 0.14
C ASP A 28 3.33 -7.84 1.51
N PHE A 29 2.78 -6.64 1.71
CA PHE A 29 2.98 -5.83 2.90
C PHE A 29 1.71 -5.63 3.72
N GLY A 30 0.54 -5.95 3.16
CA GLY A 30 -0.75 -5.72 3.81
C GLY A 30 -1.93 -5.81 2.85
N SER A 31 -3.12 -5.46 3.32
CA SER A 31 -4.32 -5.34 2.49
C SER A 31 -4.88 -3.93 2.55
N GLN A 32 -5.60 -3.54 1.50
CA GLN A 32 -6.33 -2.27 1.46
C GLN A 32 -7.82 -2.54 1.40
N GLU A 33 -8.59 -1.90 2.27
CA GLU A 33 -10.04 -2.09 2.39
C GLU A 33 -10.75 -0.74 2.54
N ASP A 34 -11.99 -0.66 2.06
CA ASP A 34 -12.88 0.47 2.30
C ASP A 34 -13.70 0.21 3.58
N GLU A 35 -13.30 0.83 4.69
CA GLU A 35 -13.97 0.64 5.98
C GLU A 35 -15.33 1.36 6.09
N ALA A 36 -15.73 2.16 5.10
CA ALA A 36 -16.96 2.96 5.14
C ALA A 36 -17.75 2.97 3.82
N PHE A 37 -17.62 1.92 3.02
CA PHE A 37 -18.30 1.77 1.72
C PHE A 37 -19.84 1.91 1.83
N ASP A 38 -20.42 1.51 2.96
CA ASP A 38 -21.87 1.56 3.22
C ASP A 38 -22.40 2.97 3.54
N LYS A 39 -21.51 3.95 3.70
CA LYS A 39 -21.84 5.32 4.13
C LYS A 39 -21.56 6.38 3.07
N VAL A 40 -21.15 5.97 1.88
CA VAL A 40 -20.82 6.87 0.76
C VAL A 40 -21.76 6.67 -0.42
N GLU A 41 -21.82 7.69 -1.28
CA GLU A 41 -22.63 7.65 -2.50
C GLU A 41 -22.18 6.51 -3.41
N ASP A 42 -23.09 6.03 -4.27
CA ASP A 42 -22.77 5.02 -5.27
C ASP A 42 -21.50 5.45 -6.04
N TYR A 43 -20.51 4.54 -6.14
CA TYR A 43 -19.22 4.73 -6.82
C TYR A 43 -18.20 5.65 -6.13
N ALA A 44 -18.47 6.15 -4.92
CA ALA A 44 -17.47 6.82 -4.10
C ALA A 44 -16.70 5.83 -3.21
N CYS A 45 -15.42 6.10 -2.97
CA CYS A 45 -14.66 5.39 -1.95
C CYS A 45 -14.94 6.02 -0.58
N GLY A 46 -15.23 5.19 0.41
CA GLY A 46 -15.53 5.56 1.79
C GLY A 46 -14.30 5.96 2.58
N ASN A 47 -13.75 5.04 3.38
CA ASN A 47 -12.53 5.27 4.14
C ASN A 47 -11.50 4.22 3.73
N MET A 48 -10.78 4.50 2.64
CA MET A 48 -9.71 3.63 2.17
C MET A 48 -8.59 3.60 3.18
N ARG A 49 -8.31 2.41 3.71
CA ARG A 49 -7.27 2.18 4.70
C ARG A 49 -6.42 0.99 4.29
N PHE A 50 -5.10 1.16 4.42
CA PHE A 50 -4.15 0.08 4.29
C PHE A 50 -3.79 -0.49 5.65
N THR A 51 -3.94 -1.80 5.81
CA THR A 51 -3.60 -2.54 7.01
C THR A 51 -2.40 -3.43 6.71
N ARG A 52 -1.24 -3.06 7.29
CA ARG A 52 -0.03 -3.86 7.15
C ARG A 52 -0.14 -5.21 7.86
N VAL A 53 0.62 -6.19 7.39
CA VAL A 53 0.83 -7.48 8.05
C VAL A 53 2.27 -7.61 8.52
N ASP A 54 2.55 -8.59 9.38
CA ASP A 54 3.92 -8.88 9.80
C ASP A 54 4.75 -9.45 8.65
N SER A 55 6.04 -9.12 8.62
CA SER A 55 6.94 -9.64 7.61
C SER A 55 7.09 -11.15 7.70
N THR A 56 7.13 -11.83 6.55
CA THR A 56 7.50 -13.24 6.49
C THR A 56 8.93 -13.44 5.96
N PRO A 57 9.63 -14.52 6.34
CA PRO A 57 10.96 -14.82 5.81
C PRO A 57 11.00 -14.92 4.27
N GLU A 58 9.91 -15.35 3.63
CA GLU A 58 9.83 -15.40 2.17
C GLU A 58 9.89 -14.00 1.55
N ILE A 59 9.15 -13.04 2.11
CA ILE A 59 9.11 -11.65 1.60
C ILE A 59 10.45 -10.95 1.82
N LEU A 60 11.04 -11.09 3.01
CA LEU A 60 12.36 -10.54 3.30
C LEU A 60 13.42 -11.07 2.32
N LYS A 61 13.35 -12.37 2.00
CA LYS A 61 14.25 -13.01 1.02
C LYS A 61 13.95 -12.59 -0.42
N LYS A 62 12.67 -12.48 -0.80
CA LYS A 62 12.22 -12.07 -2.14
C LYS A 62 12.81 -10.71 -2.52
N TYR A 63 12.76 -9.75 -1.59
CA TYR A 63 13.25 -8.39 -1.80
C TYR A 63 14.67 -8.13 -1.31
N LYS A 64 15.31 -9.12 -0.66
CA LYS A 64 16.64 -8.99 -0.04
C LYS A 64 16.72 -7.81 0.95
N ILE A 65 15.72 -7.72 1.82
CA ILE A 65 15.59 -6.67 2.83
C ILE A 65 15.60 -7.25 4.25
N THR A 66 15.85 -6.39 5.22
CA THR A 66 15.73 -6.69 6.66
C THR A 66 14.32 -6.39 7.15
N GLU A 67 13.97 -6.85 8.36
CA GLU A 67 12.71 -6.50 9.01
C GLU A 67 12.54 -4.98 9.18
N ASP A 68 13.60 -4.26 9.57
CA ASP A 68 13.55 -2.79 9.70
C ASP A 68 13.21 -2.10 8.37
N ASN A 69 13.78 -2.59 7.27
CA ASN A 69 13.47 -2.08 5.93
C ASN A 69 12.02 -2.40 5.55
N TYR A 70 11.54 -3.61 5.85
CA TYR A 70 10.15 -4.00 5.63
C TYR A 70 9.19 -3.08 6.40
N ASN A 71 9.45 -2.86 7.69
CA ASN A 71 8.63 -1.99 8.53
C ASN A 71 8.57 -0.57 7.98
N THR A 72 9.72 -0.04 7.55
CA THR A 72 9.80 1.29 6.92
C THR A 72 8.97 1.37 5.63
N ILE A 73 8.98 0.32 4.81
CA ILE A 73 8.16 0.26 3.58
C ILE A 73 6.68 0.17 3.93
N ALA A 74 6.30 -0.72 4.87
CA ALA A 74 4.93 -0.89 5.31
C ALA A 74 4.34 0.38 5.91
N ASP A 75 5.13 1.15 6.67
CA ASP A 75 4.73 2.46 7.20
C ASP A 75 4.46 3.45 6.06
N LYS A 76 5.34 3.53 5.06
CA LYS A 76 5.14 4.39 3.87
C LYS A 76 3.91 4.00 3.07
N LEU A 77 3.65 2.70 2.90
CA LEU A 77 2.44 2.21 2.24
C LEU A 77 1.19 2.55 3.05
N THR A 78 1.25 2.43 4.37
CA THR A 78 0.15 2.81 5.27
C THR A 78 -0.17 4.29 5.12
N GLU A 79 0.83 5.17 5.11
CA GLU A 79 0.66 6.61 4.92
C GLU A 79 0.14 6.98 3.52
N GLY A 80 0.65 6.32 2.48
CA GLY A 80 0.33 6.67 1.08
C GLY A 80 -0.96 6.06 0.54
N LEU A 81 -1.38 4.90 1.04
CA LEU A 81 -2.58 4.18 0.60
C LEU A 81 -3.77 4.37 1.55
N SER A 82 -3.58 5.00 2.72
CA SER A 82 -4.67 5.37 3.65
C SER A 82 -5.05 6.84 3.49
N PHE A 83 -5.80 7.18 2.45
CA PHE A 83 -6.20 8.56 2.14
C PHE A 83 -7.68 8.87 2.43
N GLY A 84 -8.44 7.89 2.93
CA GLY A 84 -9.83 8.07 3.31
C GLY A 84 -10.80 8.08 2.12
N CYS A 85 -11.56 9.18 1.98
CA CYS A 85 -12.63 9.30 0.98
C CYS A 85 -12.14 9.96 -0.31
N CYS A 86 -12.43 9.36 -1.46
CA CYS A 86 -12.32 10.06 -2.74
C CYS A 86 -13.57 9.84 -3.60
N GLY A 87 -14.05 10.93 -4.20
CA GLY A 87 -15.11 10.91 -5.22
C GLY A 87 -14.57 10.83 -6.64
N TRP A 88 -13.37 10.28 -6.84
CA TRP A 88 -12.68 10.25 -8.14
C TRP A 88 -12.81 8.91 -8.88
N CYS A 89 -13.36 7.88 -8.23
CA CYS A 89 -13.68 6.59 -8.84
C CYS A 89 -15.09 6.58 -9.49
N VAL A 90 -15.55 7.74 -9.98
CA VAL A 90 -16.80 7.94 -10.74
C VAL A 90 -16.64 7.64 -12.23
#